data_AF-A0AAW1QLQ5-F1
#
_entry.id   AF-A0AAW1QLQ5-F1
#
_cell.length_a   1.000
_cell.length_b   1.000
_cell.length_c   1.000
_cell.angle_alpha   90.00
_cell.angle_beta   90.00
_cell.angle_gamma   90.00
#
_symmetry.space_group_name_H-M   'P 1'
#
loop_
_entity.id
_entity.type
_entity.pdbx_description
1 polymer ?
#
loop_
_entity_poly.entity_id
_entity_poly.type
_entity_poly.pdbx_seq_one_letter_code
_entity_poly.pdbx_strand_id
1 'polypeptide(L)'
;MMNGHHEIVDYMSTSEDEEELFDVLRADNHQPAGHMKPRSAVHRDGDWHRAAHVWLFCQATGELLLQQRAAHKDSWPGLWDISAAGHVTAGSDAAATAQREVKEELGLSIPAEALEWLFSVTTSSVTNNGAFVNNEVQEVFLVTLAERMPPCALRLQESEVAGVRWLPAAELEARLRSGDPAHVPMAADSGYWRLFRILESRGSAAAADVRQEALEISLPGGARMKMVMTRRASQPGRS
;
A
#
# COMPACT_ATOMS: atom_id res chain seq x y z
N MET A 1 46.06 -48.29 16.05
CA MET A 1 44.71 -48.51 15.50
C MET A 1 43.84 -47.41 16.07
N MET A 2 43.32 -46.55 15.19
CA MET A 2 42.56 -45.33 15.51
C MET A 2 41.13 -45.72 15.91
N ASN A 3 40.64 -45.22 17.05
CA ASN A 3 39.21 -45.21 17.36
C ASN A 3 38.75 -43.75 17.34
N GLY A 4 37.88 -43.47 16.36
CA GLY A 4 37.42 -42.14 16.00
C GLY A 4 36.47 -41.55 17.04
N HIS A 5 36.76 -40.30 17.40
CA HIS A 5 35.77 -39.39 17.98
C HIS A 5 34.82 -38.97 16.86
N HIS A 6 33.55 -39.36 16.97
CA HIS A 6 32.48 -38.82 16.15
C HIS A 6 31.98 -37.56 16.86
N GLU A 7 32.55 -36.40 16.51
CA GLU A 7 31.94 -35.12 16.83
C GLU A 7 30.66 -35.01 16.00
N ILE A 8 29.52 -35.09 16.68
CA ILE A 8 28.24 -34.67 16.12
C ILE A 8 28.35 -33.15 16.05
N VAL A 9 28.67 -32.64 14.87
CA VAL A 9 28.52 -31.22 14.56
C VAL A 9 27.02 -30.98 14.48
N ASP A 10 26.47 -30.45 15.58
CA ASP A 10 25.12 -29.91 15.62
C ASP A 10 25.08 -28.75 14.62
N TYR A 11 24.58 -29.03 13.42
CA TYR A 11 24.40 -28.05 12.37
C TYR A 11 23.31 -27.12 12.86
N MET A 12 23.73 -26.03 13.51
CA MET A 12 22.87 -24.95 13.95
C MET A 12 22.05 -24.49 12.76
N SER A 13 20.78 -24.87 12.77
CA SER A 13 19.72 -24.31 11.95
C SER A 13 19.74 -22.80 12.18
N THR A 14 20.34 -22.08 11.24
CA THR A 14 20.06 -20.66 11.06
C THR A 14 18.58 -20.59 10.74
N SER A 15 17.82 -19.86 11.55
CA SER A 15 16.41 -19.57 11.31
C SER A 15 16.21 -19.15 9.86
N GLU A 16 15.61 -20.03 9.06
CA GLU A 16 15.06 -19.65 7.76
C GLU A 16 13.93 -18.67 8.08
N ASP A 17 14.16 -17.38 7.86
CA ASP A 17 13.07 -16.41 7.82
C ASP A 17 12.09 -16.93 6.76
N GLU A 18 10.90 -17.39 7.18
CA GLU A 18 9.88 -17.89 6.26
C GLU A 18 9.52 -16.76 5.29
N GLU A 19 10.00 -16.84 4.05
CA GLU A 19 9.68 -15.86 3.00
C GLU A 19 8.17 -15.81 2.78
N GLU A 20 7.63 -14.60 2.64
CA GLU A 20 6.24 -14.41 2.22
C GLU A 20 5.95 -15.14 0.89
N LEU A 21 4.85 -15.87 0.87
CA LEU A 21 4.31 -16.50 -0.33
C LEU A 21 3.31 -15.58 -1.00
N PHE A 22 3.32 -15.50 -2.33
CA PHE A 22 2.32 -14.79 -3.12
C PHE A 22 1.58 -15.74 -4.06
N ASP A 23 0.29 -15.48 -4.26
CA ASP A 23 -0.47 -16.09 -5.34
C ASP A 23 0.01 -15.55 -6.69
N VAL A 24 0.39 -16.47 -7.59
CA VAL A 24 0.78 -16.12 -8.96
C VAL A 24 -0.46 -15.85 -9.80
N LEU A 25 -0.43 -14.79 -10.59
CA LEU A 25 -1.47 -14.41 -11.53
C LEU A 25 -1.04 -14.74 -12.96
N ARG A 26 -2.01 -15.06 -13.82
CA ARG A 26 -1.74 -15.30 -15.24
C ARG A 26 -1.44 -13.97 -15.95
N ALA A 27 -0.40 -13.95 -16.78
CA ALA A 27 0.04 -12.74 -17.48
C ALA A 27 -0.97 -12.22 -18.53
N ASP A 28 -1.89 -13.07 -19.01
CA ASP A 28 -2.86 -12.71 -20.04
C ASP A 28 -4.09 -11.96 -19.51
N ASN A 29 -4.54 -12.31 -18.29
CA ASN A 29 -5.81 -11.82 -17.75
C ASN A 29 -5.77 -11.47 -16.25
N HIS A 30 -4.61 -11.62 -15.61
CA HIS A 30 -4.37 -11.34 -14.19
C HIS A 30 -5.29 -12.09 -13.20
N GLN A 31 -5.90 -13.19 -13.66
CA GLN A 31 -6.64 -14.12 -12.80
C GLN A 31 -5.67 -15.07 -12.08
N PRO A 32 -6.06 -15.65 -10.93
CA PRO A 32 -5.22 -16.60 -10.21
C PRO A 32 -4.76 -17.76 -11.11
N ALA A 33 -3.45 -18.02 -11.12
CA ALA A 33 -2.85 -19.15 -11.83
C ALA A 33 -3.00 -20.49 -11.08
N GLY A 34 -3.45 -20.44 -9.82
CA GLY A 34 -3.73 -21.63 -8.99
C GLY A 34 -2.51 -22.20 -8.27
N HIS A 35 -1.42 -21.44 -8.17
CA HIS A 35 -0.22 -21.80 -7.42
C HIS A 35 0.43 -20.56 -6.79
N MET A 36 1.31 -20.81 -5.82
CA MET A 36 2.00 -19.78 -5.04
C MET A 36 3.50 -19.88 -5.27
N LYS A 37 4.22 -18.77 -5.08
CA LYS A 37 5.68 -18.74 -5.07
C LYS A 37 6.20 -17.85 -3.93
N PRO A 38 7.40 -18.12 -3.38
CA PRO A 38 8.08 -17.18 -2.49
C PRO A 38 8.31 -15.84 -3.17
N ARG A 39 8.28 -14.75 -2.40
CA ARG A 39 8.50 -13.38 -2.84
C ARG A 39 9.74 -13.27 -3.75
N SER A 40 10.85 -13.86 -3.35
CA SER A 40 12.11 -13.80 -4.12
C SER A 40 11.96 -14.44 -5.50
N ALA A 41 11.26 -15.58 -5.59
CA ALA A 41 11.02 -16.29 -6.84
C ALA A 41 10.07 -15.53 -7.76
N VAL A 42 9.00 -14.93 -7.23
CA VAL A 42 8.06 -14.10 -8.00
C VAL A 42 8.79 -12.95 -8.69
N HIS A 43 9.63 -12.21 -7.97
CA HIS A 43 10.35 -11.05 -8.51
C HIS A 43 11.50 -11.43 -9.43
N ARG A 44 12.15 -12.58 -9.21
CA ARG A 44 13.19 -13.10 -10.11
C ARG A 44 12.59 -13.55 -11.44
N ASP A 45 11.46 -14.26 -11.38
CA ASP A 45 10.83 -14.85 -12.56
C ASP A 45 9.94 -13.83 -13.31
N GLY A 46 9.60 -12.71 -12.66
CA GLY A 46 8.71 -11.69 -13.21
C GLY A 46 7.24 -12.14 -13.21
N ASP A 47 6.83 -12.96 -12.25
CA ASP A 47 5.45 -13.40 -12.15
C ASP A 47 4.54 -12.25 -11.71
N TRP A 48 3.35 -12.20 -12.31
CA TRP A 48 2.34 -11.24 -11.89
C TRP A 48 1.81 -11.63 -10.52
N HIS A 49 1.71 -10.65 -9.62
CA HIS A 49 1.17 -10.82 -8.28
C HIS A 49 0.36 -9.58 -7.88
N ARG A 50 -0.29 -9.60 -6.71
CA ARG A 50 -1.19 -8.53 -6.26
C ARG A 50 -0.57 -7.73 -5.13
N ALA A 51 -0.82 -6.42 -5.13
CA ALA A 51 -0.49 -5.50 -4.05
C ALA A 51 -1.72 -4.68 -3.65
N ALA A 52 -1.74 -4.20 -2.41
CA ALA A 52 -2.74 -3.28 -1.89
C ALA A 52 -2.12 -1.90 -1.69
N HIS A 53 -2.74 -0.87 -2.26
CA HIS A 53 -2.24 0.50 -2.24
C HIS A 53 -3.27 1.41 -1.59
N VAL A 54 -2.91 2.05 -0.48
CA VAL A 54 -3.84 2.87 0.31
C VAL A 54 -3.46 4.35 0.22
N TRP A 55 -4.46 5.17 -0.06
CA TRP A 55 -4.39 6.63 0.04
C TRP A 55 -5.21 7.14 1.21
N LEU A 56 -4.61 7.87 2.13
CA LEU A 56 -5.30 8.64 3.16
C LEU A 56 -5.50 10.08 2.66
N PHE A 57 -6.75 10.50 2.52
CA PHE A 57 -7.14 11.82 2.04
C PHE A 57 -7.85 12.61 3.14
N CYS A 58 -7.43 13.84 3.38
CA CYS A 58 -8.08 14.76 4.29
C CYS A 58 -9.07 15.63 3.52
N GLN A 59 -10.37 15.48 3.80
CA GLN A 59 -11.41 16.25 3.13
C GLN A 59 -11.37 17.73 3.48
N ALA A 60 -11.12 18.10 4.74
CA ALA A 60 -11.09 19.51 5.16
C ALA A 60 -9.97 20.32 4.49
N THR A 61 -8.83 19.69 4.16
CA THR A 61 -7.67 20.38 3.58
C THR A 61 -7.41 20.06 2.12
N GLY A 62 -8.02 18.99 1.57
CA GLY A 62 -7.77 18.54 0.21
C GLY A 62 -6.38 17.91 0.03
N GLU A 63 -5.81 17.36 1.10
CA GLU A 63 -4.43 16.84 1.13
C GLU A 63 -4.41 15.30 1.18
N LEU A 64 -3.33 14.74 0.65
CA LEU A 64 -2.98 13.32 0.77
C LEU A 64 -1.84 13.15 1.78
N LEU A 65 -1.90 12.10 2.59
CA LEU A 65 -0.77 11.68 3.42
C LEU A 65 0.22 10.91 2.54
N LEU A 66 1.48 11.31 2.55
CA LEU A 66 2.58 10.61 1.90
C LEU A 66 3.51 10.05 2.96
N GLN A 67 4.06 8.87 2.68
CA GLN A 67 5.13 8.29 3.47
C GLN A 67 6.48 8.48 2.80
N GLN A 68 7.54 8.69 3.57
CA GLN A 68 8.90 8.63 3.07
C GLN A 68 9.44 7.23 3.32
N ARG A 69 9.78 6.52 2.25
CA ARG A 69 10.31 5.15 2.33
C ARG A 69 11.61 5.12 3.13
N ALA A 70 11.78 4.12 3.99
CA ALA A 70 13.02 3.95 4.74
C ALA A 70 14.24 3.80 3.82
N ALA A 71 15.40 4.27 4.28
CA ALA A 71 16.62 4.36 3.45
C ALA A 71 17.21 3.00 3.04
N HIS A 72 16.79 1.91 3.70
CA HIS A 72 17.28 0.54 3.45
C HIS A 72 16.30 -0.30 2.62
N LYS A 73 15.20 0.28 2.12
CA LYS A 73 14.27 -0.44 1.23
C LYS A 73 14.94 -0.75 -0.10
N ASP A 74 14.71 -1.96 -0.60
CA ASP A 74 15.27 -2.45 -1.88
C ASP A 74 14.83 -1.63 -3.10
N SER A 75 13.66 -0.98 -3.00
CA SER A 75 13.09 -0.13 -4.03
C SER A 75 12.80 1.27 -3.50
N TRP A 76 13.25 2.26 -4.27
CA TRP A 76 12.96 3.68 -4.08
C TRP A 76 13.30 4.23 -2.67
N PRO A 77 14.48 3.93 -2.09
CA PRO A 77 14.82 4.34 -0.73
C PRO A 77 14.81 5.87 -0.58
N GLY A 78 14.17 6.36 0.49
CA GLY A 78 14.12 7.78 0.83
C GLY A 78 13.15 8.64 -0.01
N LEU A 79 12.46 8.06 -1.00
CA LEU A 79 11.48 8.79 -1.82
C LEU A 79 10.12 8.89 -1.11
N TRP A 80 9.36 9.93 -1.45
CA TRP A 80 7.97 10.09 -1.01
C TRP A 80 7.06 9.21 -1.84
N ASP A 81 6.24 8.41 -1.17
CA ASP A 81 5.37 7.39 -1.74
C ASP A 81 3.93 7.59 -1.24
N ILE A 82 3.03 6.72 -1.69
CA ILE A 82 1.65 6.62 -1.24
C ILE A 82 1.55 6.38 0.27
N SER A 83 0.35 6.48 0.84
CA SER A 83 0.21 6.52 2.30
C SER A 83 0.62 5.22 2.98
N ALA A 84 0.23 4.07 2.42
CA ALA A 84 0.70 2.75 2.83
C ALA A 84 0.56 1.76 1.67
N ALA A 85 1.46 0.78 1.59
CA ALA A 85 1.44 -0.20 0.50
C ALA A 85 2.13 -1.51 0.83
N GLY A 86 1.60 -2.62 0.32
CA GLY A 86 2.31 -3.89 0.42
C GLY A 86 1.67 -5.02 -0.39
N HIS A 87 2.32 -6.17 -0.39
CA HIS A 87 1.95 -7.30 -1.22
C HIS A 87 0.80 -8.08 -0.57
N VAL A 88 -0.09 -8.62 -1.40
CA VAL A 88 -1.12 -9.53 -0.92
C VAL A 88 -0.48 -10.90 -0.75
N THR A 89 -0.30 -11.31 0.51
CA THR A 89 0.17 -12.65 0.87
C THR A 89 -0.81 -13.70 0.33
N ALA A 90 -0.30 -14.87 -0.03
CA ALA A 90 -1.09 -15.93 -0.62
C ALA A 90 -2.31 -16.29 0.24
N GLY A 91 -3.47 -16.42 -0.39
CA GLY A 91 -4.75 -16.69 0.26
C GLY A 91 -5.38 -15.51 1.00
N SER A 92 -4.72 -14.34 1.08
CA SER A 92 -5.29 -13.13 1.68
C SER A 92 -6.06 -12.29 0.67
N ASP A 93 -6.99 -11.48 1.17
CA ASP A 93 -7.68 -10.50 0.34
C ASP A 93 -6.98 -9.13 0.39
N ALA A 94 -7.15 -8.34 -0.67
CA ALA A 94 -6.49 -7.04 -0.80
C ALA A 94 -6.99 -6.00 0.22
N ALA A 95 -8.23 -6.10 0.70
CA ALA A 95 -8.76 -5.16 1.68
C ALA A 95 -8.19 -5.43 3.08
N ALA A 96 -8.11 -6.69 3.49
CA ALA A 96 -7.42 -7.11 4.72
C ALA A 96 -5.93 -6.77 4.67
N THR A 97 -5.30 -6.97 3.51
CA THR A 97 -3.91 -6.53 3.26
C THR A 97 -3.77 -5.02 3.47
N ALA A 98 -4.62 -4.21 2.83
CA ALA A 98 -4.63 -2.76 3.02
C ALA A 98 -4.78 -2.33 4.49
N GLN A 99 -5.68 -2.97 5.24
CA GLN A 99 -5.84 -2.69 6.67
C GLN A 99 -4.60 -3.08 7.49
N ARG A 100 -3.98 -4.21 7.15
CA ARG A 100 -2.74 -4.69 7.79
C ARG A 100 -1.60 -3.71 7.54
N GLU A 101 -1.32 -3.35 6.28
CA GLU A 101 -0.23 -2.45 5.90
C GLU A 101 -0.38 -1.07 6.57
N VAL A 102 -1.58 -0.49 6.58
CA VAL A 102 -1.80 0.79 7.26
C VAL A 102 -1.57 0.69 8.78
N LYS A 103 -1.91 -0.44 9.38
CA LYS A 103 -1.66 -0.68 10.81
C LYS A 103 -0.17 -0.88 11.11
N GLU A 104 0.53 -1.61 10.26
CA GLU A 104 1.95 -1.92 10.41
C GLU A 104 2.80 -0.66 10.16
N GLU A 105 2.63 -0.03 8.99
CA GLU A 105 3.46 1.11 8.56
C GLU A 105 3.15 2.41 9.32
N LEU A 106 1.87 2.67 9.64
CA LEU A 106 1.43 3.96 10.22
C LEU A 106 0.87 3.85 11.66
N GLY A 107 0.65 2.63 12.16
CA GLY A 107 0.05 2.40 13.47
C GLY A 107 -1.46 2.65 13.54
N LEU A 108 -2.14 2.77 12.39
CA LEU A 108 -3.55 3.14 12.32
C LEU A 108 -4.45 1.91 12.17
N SER A 109 -5.42 1.76 13.07
CA SER A 109 -6.46 0.74 12.93
C SER A 109 -7.67 1.32 12.20
N ILE A 110 -7.84 0.93 10.93
CA ILE A 110 -8.92 1.40 10.06
C ILE A 110 -10.04 0.34 10.01
N PRO A 111 -11.31 0.70 10.27
CA PRO A 111 -12.43 -0.22 10.10
C PRO A 111 -12.65 -0.54 8.61
N ALA A 112 -13.08 -1.76 8.31
CA ALA A 112 -13.19 -2.24 6.93
C ALA A 112 -14.14 -1.37 6.08
N GLU A 113 -15.17 -0.80 6.71
CA GLU A 113 -16.15 0.07 6.09
C GLU A 113 -15.54 1.40 5.61
N ALA A 114 -14.46 1.87 6.25
CA ALA A 114 -13.79 3.10 5.86
C ALA A 114 -12.84 2.93 4.66
N LEU A 115 -12.57 1.69 4.25
CA LEU A 115 -11.71 1.38 3.13
C LEU A 115 -12.54 1.34 1.84
N GLU A 116 -12.45 2.39 1.03
CA GLU A 116 -13.13 2.46 -0.27
C GLU A 116 -12.23 1.92 -1.38
N TRP A 117 -12.59 0.78 -1.99
CA TRP A 117 -11.93 0.34 -3.21
C TRP A 117 -12.32 1.24 -4.39
N LEU A 118 -11.32 1.75 -5.12
CA LEU A 118 -11.54 2.66 -6.25
C LEU A 118 -11.39 1.98 -7.62
N PHE A 119 -10.25 1.33 -7.84
CA PHE A 119 -9.86 0.69 -9.10
C PHE A 119 -8.59 -0.14 -8.92
N SER A 120 -8.25 -0.94 -9.92
CA SER A 120 -6.96 -1.62 -10.00
C SER A 120 -6.05 -0.98 -11.06
N VAL A 121 -4.75 -1.01 -10.85
CA VAL A 121 -3.70 -0.57 -11.78
C VAL A 121 -2.77 -1.75 -12.05
N THR A 122 -2.33 -1.95 -13.29
CA THR A 122 -1.27 -2.90 -13.61
C THR A 122 0.02 -2.16 -13.92
N THR A 123 1.10 -2.51 -13.23
CA THR A 123 2.42 -1.93 -13.47
C THR A 123 3.47 -3.00 -13.67
N SER A 124 4.41 -2.73 -14.57
CA SER A 124 5.62 -3.51 -14.75
C SER A 124 6.82 -2.59 -14.59
N SER A 125 7.77 -2.97 -13.74
CA SER A 125 9.02 -2.26 -13.58
C SER A 125 10.18 -3.22 -13.37
N VAL A 126 11.38 -2.80 -13.75
CA VAL A 126 12.59 -3.60 -13.59
C VAL A 126 13.61 -2.74 -12.85
N THR A 127 14.07 -3.22 -11.71
CA THR A 127 15.07 -2.56 -10.87
C THR A 127 16.26 -3.48 -10.63
N ASN A 128 17.25 -3.00 -9.86
CA ASN A 128 18.45 -3.76 -9.50
C ASN A 128 19.16 -4.40 -10.72
N ASN A 129 19.41 -3.60 -11.76
CA ASN A 129 20.08 -4.02 -13.00
C ASN A 129 19.45 -5.25 -13.69
N GLY A 130 18.14 -5.45 -13.56
CA GLY A 130 17.43 -6.58 -14.17
C GLY A 130 17.17 -7.75 -13.23
N ALA A 131 17.68 -7.70 -12.00
CA ALA A 131 17.51 -8.79 -11.03
C ALA A 131 16.15 -8.77 -10.30
N PHE A 132 15.41 -7.65 -10.38
CA PHE A 132 14.12 -7.50 -9.71
C PHE A 132 13.08 -7.01 -10.71
N VAL A 133 12.19 -7.92 -11.14
CA VAL A 133 11.10 -7.64 -12.06
C VAL A 133 9.81 -7.58 -11.26
N ASN A 134 9.24 -6.37 -11.15
CA ASN A 134 8.03 -6.13 -10.39
C ASN A 134 6.82 -5.99 -11.32
N ASN A 135 6.03 -7.05 -11.43
CA ASN A 135 4.79 -7.12 -12.20
C ASN A 135 3.60 -7.21 -11.25
N GLU A 136 2.91 -6.11 -11.05
CA GLU A 136 1.89 -5.98 -10.00
C GLU A 136 0.53 -5.60 -10.56
N VAL A 137 -0.51 -6.25 -10.03
CA VAL A 137 -1.86 -5.72 -9.98
C VAL A 137 -2.05 -5.02 -8.64
N GLN A 138 -2.09 -3.70 -8.68
CA GLN A 138 -2.24 -2.84 -7.50
C GLN A 138 -3.73 -2.53 -7.30
N GLU A 139 -4.32 -3.03 -6.21
CA GLU A 139 -5.67 -2.66 -5.79
C GLU A 139 -5.62 -1.33 -5.02
N VAL A 140 -6.25 -0.30 -5.59
CA VAL A 140 -6.18 1.06 -5.06
C VAL A 140 -7.37 1.34 -4.16
N PHE A 141 -7.07 1.62 -2.90
CA PHE A 141 -8.03 1.98 -1.86
C PHE A 141 -7.86 3.44 -1.43
N LEU A 142 -8.96 4.04 -1.01
CA LEU A 142 -9.01 5.40 -0.46
C LEU A 142 -9.67 5.38 0.90
N VAL A 143 -9.06 6.10 1.83
CA VAL A 143 -9.58 6.35 3.16
C VAL A 143 -9.77 7.86 3.31
N THR A 144 -11.01 8.30 3.52
CA THR A 144 -11.33 9.73 3.65
C THR A 144 -11.45 10.13 5.11
N LEU A 145 -10.57 11.02 5.56
CA LEU A 145 -10.59 11.63 6.88
C LEU A 145 -11.37 12.95 6.81
N ALA A 146 -12.15 13.25 7.85
CA ALA A 146 -12.84 14.53 7.93
C ALA A 146 -11.85 15.69 8.08
N GLU A 147 -10.86 15.48 8.93
CA GLU A 147 -9.87 16.48 9.31
C GLU A 147 -8.46 15.89 9.24
N ARG A 148 -7.47 16.79 9.24
CA ARG A 148 -6.06 16.43 9.15
C ARG A 148 -5.62 15.80 10.47
N MET A 149 -5.05 14.60 10.40
CA MET A 149 -4.39 14.01 11.55
C MET A 149 -3.01 14.63 11.76
N PRO A 150 -2.63 15.01 13.00
CA PRO A 150 -1.27 15.46 13.26
C PRO A 150 -0.30 14.29 13.04
N PRO A 151 0.83 14.48 12.32
CA PRO A 151 1.81 13.40 12.07
C PRO A 151 2.30 12.69 13.34
N CYS A 152 2.39 13.40 14.47
CA CYS A 152 2.82 12.82 15.75
C CYS A 152 1.80 11.86 16.39
N ALA A 153 0.58 11.76 15.86
CA ALA A 153 -0.38 10.75 16.28
C ALA A 153 -0.11 9.38 15.63
N LEU A 154 0.74 9.30 14.61
CA LEU A 154 1.09 8.05 13.95
C LEU A 154 2.19 7.33 14.74
N ARG A 155 2.21 6.00 14.64
CA ARG A 155 3.29 5.17 15.13
C ARG A 155 3.93 4.48 13.94
N LEU A 156 4.96 5.12 13.40
CA LEU A 156 5.63 4.66 12.20
C LEU A 156 6.45 3.40 12.49
N GLN A 157 6.40 2.43 11.59
CA GLN A 157 7.35 1.33 11.58
C GLN A 157 8.64 1.80 10.92
N GLU A 158 9.68 2.05 11.72
CA GLU A 158 10.95 2.63 11.25
C GLU A 158 11.68 1.78 10.19
N SER A 159 11.41 0.47 10.13
CA SER A 159 11.94 -0.40 9.06
C SER A 159 11.30 -0.13 7.69
N GLU A 160 10.12 0.50 7.66
CA GLU A 160 9.36 0.75 6.43
C GLU A 160 9.29 2.24 6.10
N VAL A 161 9.07 3.07 7.11
CA VAL A 161 8.71 4.48 6.97
C VAL A 161 9.65 5.37 7.78
N ALA A 162 10.36 6.26 7.09
CA ALA A 162 11.25 7.25 7.70
C ALA A 162 10.52 8.52 8.16
N GLY A 163 9.34 8.79 7.60
CA GLY A 163 8.56 9.98 7.93
C GLY A 163 7.26 10.06 7.14
N VAL A 164 6.41 11.02 7.49
CA VAL A 164 5.17 11.29 6.78
C VAL A 164 4.97 12.78 6.57
N ARG A 165 4.21 13.14 5.54
CA ARG A 165 3.74 14.51 5.36
C ARG A 165 2.40 14.56 4.64
N TRP A 166 1.65 15.59 4.92
CA TRP A 166 0.45 15.94 4.15
C TRP A 166 0.85 16.87 3.00
N LEU A 167 0.34 16.59 1.80
CA LEU A 167 0.58 17.39 0.61
C LEU A 167 -0.74 17.63 -0.14
N PRO A 168 -1.05 18.86 -0.59
CA PRO A 168 -2.25 19.10 -1.39
C PRO A 168 -2.31 18.18 -2.61
N ALA A 169 -3.47 17.57 -2.88
CA ALA A 169 -3.60 16.60 -3.97
C ALA A 169 -3.22 17.21 -5.33
N ALA A 170 -3.60 18.46 -5.59
CA ALA A 170 -3.23 19.18 -6.80
C ALA A 170 -1.72 19.47 -6.91
N GLU A 171 -1.05 19.71 -5.78
CA GLU A 171 0.41 19.90 -5.76
C GLU A 171 1.13 18.58 -6.02
N LEU A 172 0.69 17.48 -5.40
CA LEU A 172 1.22 16.15 -5.69
C LEU A 172 1.04 15.80 -7.17
N GLU A 173 -0.15 16.05 -7.72
CA GLU A 173 -0.42 15.81 -9.14
C GLU A 173 0.57 16.58 -10.03
N ALA A 174 0.79 17.86 -9.76
CA ALA A 174 1.73 18.69 -10.50
C ALA A 174 3.17 18.16 -10.42
N ARG A 175 3.62 17.76 -9.22
CA ARG A 175 4.96 17.16 -9.00
C ARG A 175 5.14 15.87 -9.80
N LEU A 176 4.17 14.96 -9.73
CA LEU A 176 4.20 13.71 -10.49
C LEU A 176 4.18 13.96 -12.00
N ARG A 177 3.37 14.93 -12.49
CA ARG A 177 3.34 15.30 -13.91
C ARG A 177 4.66 15.90 -14.40
N SER A 178 5.35 16.63 -13.52
CA SER A 178 6.67 17.20 -13.84
C SER A 178 7.82 16.19 -13.76
N GLY A 179 7.56 14.96 -13.28
CA GLY A 179 8.59 13.96 -13.06
C GLY A 179 9.52 14.30 -11.89
N ASP A 180 9.01 14.94 -10.83
CA ASP A 180 9.76 15.26 -9.62
C ASP A 180 10.42 13.98 -9.07
N PRO A 181 11.76 13.86 -9.08
CA PRO A 181 12.46 12.63 -8.73
C PRO A 181 12.37 12.29 -7.23
N ALA A 182 11.83 13.20 -6.41
CA ALA A 182 11.61 12.95 -4.99
C ALA A 182 10.35 12.10 -4.70
N HIS A 183 9.54 11.76 -5.71
CA HIS A 183 8.25 11.11 -5.53
C HIS A 183 8.12 9.83 -6.36
N VAL A 184 7.40 8.86 -5.81
CA VAL A 184 6.89 7.65 -6.46
C VAL A 184 5.38 7.52 -6.14
N PRO A 185 4.58 6.76 -6.93
CA PRO A 185 4.93 6.02 -8.13
C PRO A 185 5.32 6.93 -9.30
N MET A 186 6.48 6.66 -9.89
CA MET A 186 7.00 7.32 -11.07
C MET A 186 6.36 6.70 -12.31
N ALA A 187 5.13 7.08 -12.68
CA ALA A 187 4.74 6.84 -14.07
C ALA A 187 3.69 7.83 -14.56
N ALA A 188 4.06 8.47 -15.68
CA ALA A 188 3.15 9.17 -16.59
C ALA A 188 1.95 8.31 -17.03
N ASP A 189 2.03 6.98 -16.88
CA ASP A 189 1.01 6.01 -17.32
C ASP A 189 0.42 5.12 -16.21
N SER A 190 0.70 5.42 -14.94
CA SER A 190 0.42 4.53 -13.79
C SER A 190 -1.06 4.38 -13.42
N GLY A 191 -2.01 4.82 -14.25
CA GLY A 191 -3.44 4.78 -13.92
C GLY A 191 -3.88 5.67 -12.73
N TYR A 192 -2.96 6.12 -11.88
CA TYR A 192 -3.21 6.95 -10.70
C TYR A 192 -3.76 8.33 -11.04
N TRP A 193 -3.69 8.80 -12.29
CA TRP A 193 -4.45 9.98 -12.73
C TRP A 193 -5.96 9.84 -12.52
N ARG A 194 -6.47 8.61 -12.41
CA ARG A 194 -7.87 8.37 -12.02
C ARG A 194 -8.15 8.77 -10.56
N LEU A 195 -7.18 8.63 -9.65
CA LEU A 195 -7.30 9.08 -8.26
C LEU A 195 -7.55 10.59 -8.21
N PHE A 196 -6.69 11.40 -8.86
CA PHE A 196 -6.80 12.86 -8.82
C PHE A 196 -8.14 13.36 -9.39
N ARG A 197 -8.63 12.76 -10.48
CA ARG A 197 -9.97 13.05 -11.02
C ARG A 197 -11.09 12.69 -10.05
N ILE A 198 -10.97 11.57 -9.32
CA ILE A 198 -11.92 11.21 -8.27
C ILE A 198 -11.89 12.25 -7.16
N LEU A 199 -10.71 12.65 -6.68
CA LEU A 199 -10.56 13.63 -5.61
C LEU A 199 -11.08 15.02 -6.01
N GLU A 200 -10.79 15.48 -7.24
CA GLU A 200 -11.30 16.73 -7.79
C GLU A 200 -12.85 16.75 -7.86
N SER A 201 -13.45 15.65 -8.31
CA SER A 201 -14.92 15.53 -8.31
C SER A 201 -15.52 15.57 -6.91
N ARG A 202 -14.80 15.05 -5.89
CA ARG A 202 -15.24 15.08 -4.49
C ARG A 202 -15.07 16.45 -3.85
N GLY A 203 -13.97 17.15 -4.12
CA GLY A 203 -13.78 18.53 -3.66
C GLY A 203 -14.83 19.48 -4.21
N SER A 204 -15.27 19.25 -5.46
CA SER A 204 -16.37 19.99 -6.10
C SER A 204 -17.75 19.60 -5.56
N ALA A 205 -17.95 18.33 -5.20
CA ALA A 205 -19.22 17.81 -4.66
C ALA A 205 -19.39 17.99 -3.14
N ALA A 206 -18.32 18.25 -2.38
CA ALA A 206 -18.36 18.47 -0.94
C ALA A 206 -19.18 19.71 -0.52
N ALA A 207 -19.61 20.53 -1.47
CA ALA A 207 -20.60 21.59 -1.27
C ALA A 207 -22.06 21.08 -1.20
N ALA A 208 -22.33 19.81 -1.54
CA ALA A 208 -23.67 19.25 -1.60
C ALA A 208 -23.73 17.83 -0.98
N ASP A 209 -24.11 17.77 0.29
CA ASP A 209 -24.89 16.67 0.86
C ASP A 209 -24.20 15.29 1.05
N VAL A 210 -22.99 15.26 1.62
CA VAL A 210 -22.41 14.01 2.15
C VAL A 210 -22.98 13.74 3.55
N ARG A 211 -23.79 12.68 3.68
CA ARG A 211 -24.20 12.17 5.00
C ARG A 211 -22.97 11.66 5.76
N GLN A 212 -22.53 12.44 6.75
CA GLN A 212 -21.45 12.10 7.66
C GLN A 212 -21.91 11.00 8.62
N GLU A 213 -21.80 9.72 8.22
CA GLU A 213 -21.76 8.64 9.21
C GLU A 213 -20.35 8.67 9.82
N ALA A 214 -20.23 9.25 11.02
CA ALA A 214 -18.95 9.39 11.71
C ALA A 214 -18.49 8.02 12.24
N LEU A 215 -17.69 7.31 11.45
CA LEU A 215 -16.84 6.23 11.98
C LEU A 215 -15.66 6.86 12.71
N GLU A 216 -15.18 6.18 13.75
CA GLU A 216 -14.01 6.61 14.53
C GLU A 216 -12.83 5.69 14.22
N ILE A 217 -11.69 6.26 13.83
CA ILE A 217 -10.41 5.53 13.85
C ILE A 217 -9.79 5.59 15.23
N SER A 218 -9.18 4.48 15.64
CA SER A 218 -8.35 4.44 16.84
C SER A 218 -6.92 4.81 16.48
N LEU A 219 -6.42 5.87 17.12
CA LEU A 219 -5.04 6.30 17.05
C LEU A 219 -4.20 5.54 18.09
N PRO A 220 -2.88 5.42 17.87
CA PRO A 220 -1.93 5.08 18.92
C PRO A 220 -2.21 5.87 20.21
N GLY A 221 -2.32 5.17 21.35
CA GLY A 221 -2.64 5.78 22.65
C GLY A 221 -4.14 5.93 22.95
N GLY A 222 -5.04 5.46 22.08
CA GLY A 222 -6.48 5.35 22.35
C GLY A 222 -7.31 6.59 22.02
N ALA A 223 -6.70 7.64 21.47
CA ALA A 223 -7.43 8.78 20.92
C ALA A 223 -8.27 8.35 19.70
N ARG A 224 -9.40 9.04 19.47
CA ARG A 224 -10.31 8.75 18.37
C ARG A 224 -10.43 9.94 17.43
N MET A 225 -10.50 9.67 16.13
CA MET A 225 -10.69 10.70 15.12
C MET A 225 -11.83 10.34 14.18
N LYS A 226 -12.63 11.35 13.80
CA LYS A 226 -13.78 11.18 12.90
C LYS A 226 -13.32 10.95 11.46
N MET A 227 -13.94 9.97 10.82
CA MET A 227 -13.81 9.70 9.40
C MET A 227 -15.03 10.19 8.64
N VAL A 228 -14.87 10.40 7.33
CA VAL A 228 -16.01 10.62 6.43
C VAL A 228 -16.20 9.38 5.59
N MET A 229 -17.40 8.81 5.69
CA MET A 229 -17.84 7.78 4.77
C MET A 229 -18.30 8.41 3.47
N THR A 230 -17.53 8.21 2.41
CA THR A 230 -18.01 8.44 1.05
C THR A 230 -18.68 7.17 0.56
N ARG A 231 -19.91 6.89 1.02
CA ARG A 231 -20.70 5.84 0.37
C ARG A 231 -20.95 6.28 -1.07
N ARG A 232 -20.29 5.64 -2.05
CA ARG A 232 -20.96 5.43 -3.33
C ARG A 232 -22.13 4.49 -3.05
N ALA A 233 -23.30 4.84 -3.57
CA ALA A 233 -24.43 3.91 -3.63
C ALA A 233 -23.90 2.56 -4.14
N SER A 234 -24.15 1.50 -3.36
CA SER A 234 -23.84 0.12 -3.69
C SER A 234 -24.02 -0.15 -5.19
N GLN A 235 -22.97 -0.58 -5.89
CA GLN A 235 -23.21 -1.31 -7.13
C GLN A 235 -23.95 -2.59 -6.75
N PRO A 236 -25.11 -2.89 -7.37
CA PRO A 236 -25.83 -4.14 -7.10
C PRO A 236 -24.92 -5.31 -7.47
N GLY A 237 -24.97 -6.35 -6.64
CA GLY A 237 -24.03 -7.46 -6.62
C GLY A 237 -23.71 -8.07 -7.98
N ARG A 238 -22.45 -8.48 -8.13
CA ARG A 238 -22.08 -9.50 -9.11
C ARG A 238 -22.45 -10.85 -8.49
N SER A 239 -23.61 -11.35 -8.90
CA SER A 239 -23.94 -12.79 -8.94
C SER A 239 -23.02 -13.51 -9.92
#